data_AF-A0A8T4ZQZ3-F1
#
_entry.id   AF-A0A8T4ZQZ3-F1
#
_cell.length_a   1.000
_cell.length_b   1.000
_cell.length_c   1.000
_cell.angle_alpha   90.00
_cell.angle_beta   90.00
_cell.angle_gamma   90.00
#
_symmetry.space_group_name_H-M   'P 1'
#
loop_
_entity.id
_entity.type
_entity.pdbx_description
1 polymer ?
#
loop_
_entity_poly.entity_id
_entity_poly.type
_entity_poly.pdbx_seq_one_letter_code
_entity_poly.pdbx_strand_id
1 'polypeptide(L)'
;RIAVLRSPYEIIDEIRIIDGRLSAMADVSEDVEKMYESYSKLYFELKEKARVAAENREKTLEEIKDRMESWRNIVNSLLESVNNEYRNILLQVAGEGFVRLINENDIEAAGLEICVGFKGSQPVQLNIYSQSGGERSTATMSFLLALQKHIKSPFRAIDEYDVHMDPRNREAIANLLISAVKGEG
;
A
#
# COMPACT_ATOMS: atom_id res chain seq x y z
N ARG A 1 -63.64 55.12 -27.07
CA ARG A 1 -62.43 55.90 -27.43
C ARG A 1 -61.29 55.36 -26.58
N ILE A 2 -60.31 54.70 -27.17
CA ILE A 2 -59.17 54.13 -26.44
C ILE A 2 -58.28 55.32 -26.07
N ALA A 3 -58.07 55.54 -24.77
CA ALA A 3 -57.20 56.61 -24.28
C ALA A 3 -55.75 56.24 -24.63
N VAL A 4 -55.13 57.00 -25.53
CA VAL A 4 -53.72 56.82 -25.86
C VAL A 4 -52.93 57.57 -24.79
N LEU A 5 -52.24 56.81 -23.92
CA LEU A 5 -51.53 57.31 -22.74
C LEU A 5 -50.20 58.02 -23.04
N ARG A 6 -49.69 57.92 -24.29
CA ARG A 6 -48.42 58.50 -24.71
C ARG A 6 -48.56 59.17 -26.06
N SER A 7 -47.98 60.34 -26.23
CA SER A 7 -47.98 61.02 -27.52
C SER A 7 -47.05 60.29 -28.51
N PRO A 8 -47.33 60.35 -29.82
CA PRO A 8 -46.43 59.77 -30.83
C PRO A 8 -44.99 60.29 -30.73
N TYR A 9 -44.82 61.53 -30.28
CA TYR A 9 -43.50 62.15 -30.10
C TYR A 9 -42.70 61.53 -28.96
N GLU A 10 -43.35 61.22 -27.83
CA GLU A 10 -42.71 60.57 -26.69
C GLU A 10 -42.24 59.16 -27.05
N ILE A 11 -43.02 58.43 -27.85
CA ILE A 11 -42.65 57.10 -28.34
C ILE A 11 -41.44 57.18 -29.27
N ILE A 12 -41.40 58.17 -30.17
CA ILE A 12 -40.27 58.35 -31.11
C ILE A 12 -38.98 58.73 -30.36
N ASP A 13 -39.08 59.56 -29.33
CA ASP A 13 -37.93 59.96 -28.51
C ASP A 13 -37.39 58.77 -27.69
N GLU A 14 -38.29 57.97 -27.11
CA GLU A 14 -37.94 56.73 -26.40
C GLU A 14 -37.25 55.72 -27.35
N ILE A 15 -37.76 55.53 -28.57
CA ILE A 15 -37.12 54.69 -29.60
C ILE A 15 -35.71 55.19 -29.91
N ARG A 16 -35.51 56.50 -30.09
CA ARG A 16 -34.17 57.07 -30.37
C ARG A 16 -33.17 56.84 -29.23
N ILE A 17 -33.61 57.00 -27.98
CA ILE A 17 -32.76 56.76 -26.81
C ILE A 17 -32.40 55.28 -26.72
N ILE A 18 -33.36 54.38 -26.97
CA ILE A 18 -33.13 52.93 -26.97
C ILE A 18 -32.18 52.53 -28.11
N ASP A 19 -32.37 53.05 -29.33
CA ASP A 19 -31.49 52.79 -30.48
C ASP A 19 -30.06 53.28 -30.23
N GLY A 20 -29.90 54.43 -29.57
CA GLY A 20 -28.58 54.94 -29.18
C GLY A 20 -27.87 54.02 -28.18
N ARG A 21 -28.62 53.45 -27.21
CA ARG A 21 -28.08 52.47 -26.25
C ARG A 21 -27.73 51.15 -26.92
N LEU A 22 -28.60 50.64 -27.80
CA LEU A 22 -28.33 49.42 -28.57
C LEU A 22 -27.09 49.59 -29.45
N SER A 23 -26.95 50.73 -30.12
CA SER A 23 -25.79 51.04 -30.96
C SER A 23 -24.49 51.11 -30.15
N ALA A 24 -24.53 51.65 -28.93
CA ALA A 24 -23.38 51.65 -28.02
C ALA A 24 -22.97 50.24 -27.53
N MET A 25 -23.90 49.28 -27.57
CA MET A 25 -23.68 47.88 -27.21
C MET A 25 -23.48 46.97 -28.43
N ALA A 26 -23.63 47.49 -29.65
CA ALA A 26 -23.59 46.72 -30.89
C ALA A 26 -22.16 46.27 -31.27
N ASP A 27 -21.14 46.88 -30.66
CA ASP A 27 -19.72 46.54 -30.91
C ASP A 27 -19.28 45.30 -30.10
N VAL A 28 -20.10 44.25 -30.17
CA VAL A 28 -19.75 42.91 -29.67
C VAL A 28 -19.27 42.13 -30.88
N SER A 29 -17.97 41.84 -30.95
CA SER A 29 -17.42 41.03 -32.04
C SER A 29 -18.16 39.68 -32.12
N GLU A 30 -18.47 39.22 -33.33
CA GLU A 30 -19.01 37.86 -33.59
C GLU A 30 -18.12 36.76 -32.99
N ASP A 31 -16.85 37.08 -32.74
CA ASP A 31 -15.90 36.22 -32.04
C ASP A 31 -16.32 35.92 -30.59
N VAL A 32 -17.08 36.81 -29.94
CA VAL A 32 -17.50 36.65 -28.54
C VAL A 32 -18.45 35.46 -28.38
N GLU A 33 -19.40 35.29 -29.30
CA GLU A 33 -20.32 34.15 -29.29
C GLU A 33 -19.58 32.83 -29.53
N LYS A 34 -18.70 32.79 -30.55
CA LYS A 34 -17.84 31.63 -30.85
C LYS A 34 -16.91 31.29 -29.68
N MET A 35 -16.34 32.30 -29.02
CA MET A 35 -15.53 32.11 -27.81
C MET A 35 -16.37 31.53 -26.68
N TYR A 36 -17.57 32.07 -26.42
CA TYR A 36 -18.46 31.57 -25.38
C TYR A 36 -18.83 30.10 -25.61
N GLU A 37 -19.22 29.72 -26.84
CA GLU A 37 -19.53 28.33 -27.18
C GLU A 37 -18.33 27.41 -26.97
N SER A 38 -17.14 27.82 -27.43
CA SER A 38 -15.90 27.07 -27.26
C SER A 38 -15.54 26.87 -25.78
N TYR A 39 -15.60 27.95 -24.98
CA TYR A 39 -15.34 27.88 -23.54
C TYR A 39 -16.38 27.07 -22.80
N SER A 40 -17.65 27.19 -23.16
CA SER A 40 -18.75 26.40 -22.58
C SER A 40 -18.54 24.91 -22.84
N LYS A 41 -18.23 24.53 -24.08
CA LYS A 41 -17.91 23.15 -24.43
C LYS A 41 -16.69 22.63 -23.66
N LEU A 42 -15.60 23.40 -23.64
CA LEU A 42 -14.40 23.04 -22.88
C LEU A 42 -14.69 22.88 -21.38
N TYR A 43 -15.51 23.77 -20.81
CA TYR A 43 -15.93 23.69 -19.41
C TYR A 43 -16.66 22.38 -19.12
N PHE A 44 -17.64 21.99 -19.95
CA PHE A 44 -18.37 20.74 -19.77
C PHE A 44 -17.47 19.52 -19.94
N GLU A 45 -16.55 19.53 -20.90
CA GLU A 45 -15.56 18.46 -21.08
C GLU A 45 -14.63 18.32 -19.87
N LEU A 46 -14.11 19.43 -19.34
CA LEU A 46 -13.25 19.42 -18.15
C LEU A 46 -14.01 18.99 -16.89
N LYS A 47 -15.25 19.45 -16.73
CA LYS A 47 -16.12 19.05 -15.61
C LYS A 47 -16.36 17.54 -15.62
N GLU A 48 -16.63 16.97 -16.79
CA GLU A 48 -16.83 15.53 -16.92
C GLU A 48 -15.53 14.74 -16.66
N LYS A 49 -14.40 15.19 -17.21
CA LYS A 49 -13.09 14.59 -16.91
C LYS A 49 -12.77 14.62 -15.41
N ALA A 50 -13.07 15.72 -14.73
CA ALA A 50 -12.87 15.85 -13.29
C ALA A 50 -13.77 14.88 -12.50
N ARG A 51 -15.04 14.73 -12.90
CA ARG A 51 -15.97 13.76 -12.30
C ARG A 51 -15.44 12.33 -12.45
N VAL A 52 -15.07 11.93 -13.66
CA VAL A 52 -14.53 10.58 -13.95
C VAL A 52 -13.22 10.34 -13.19
N ALA A 53 -12.34 11.32 -13.12
CA ALA A 53 -11.09 11.21 -12.36
C ALA A 53 -11.33 11.02 -10.85
N ALA A 54 -12.32 11.72 -10.28
CA ALA A 54 -12.71 11.56 -8.88
C ALA A 54 -13.27 10.16 -8.61
N GLU A 55 -14.19 9.68 -9.47
CA GLU A 55 -14.77 8.32 -9.35
C GLU A 55 -13.72 7.22 -9.50
N ASN A 56 -12.80 7.36 -10.46
CA ASN A 56 -11.72 6.40 -10.64
C ASN A 56 -10.76 6.39 -9.44
N ARG A 57 -10.46 7.56 -8.86
CA ARG A 57 -9.64 7.66 -7.65
C ARG A 57 -10.30 6.93 -6.47
N GLU A 58 -11.60 7.14 -6.26
CA GLU A 58 -12.34 6.49 -5.18
C GLU A 58 -12.31 4.97 -5.31
N LYS A 59 -12.65 4.44 -6.50
CA LYS A 59 -12.58 3.00 -6.79
C LYS A 59 -11.17 2.43 -6.59
N THR A 60 -10.14 3.15 -7.05
CA THR A 60 -8.75 2.70 -6.90
C THR A 60 -8.36 2.61 -5.43
N LEU A 61 -8.81 3.55 -4.60
CA LEU A 61 -8.53 3.53 -3.15
C LEU A 61 -9.24 2.37 -2.45
N GLU A 62 -10.47 2.03 -2.84
CA GLU A 62 -11.17 0.85 -2.35
C GLU A 62 -10.45 -0.44 -2.74
N GLU A 63 -10.06 -0.59 -4.01
CA GLU A 63 -9.30 -1.76 -4.46
C GLU A 63 -7.96 -1.92 -3.72
N ILE A 64 -7.25 -0.82 -3.47
CA ILE A 64 -6.01 -0.83 -2.70
C ILE A 64 -6.28 -1.32 -1.28
N LYS A 65 -7.35 -0.84 -0.64
CA LYS A 65 -7.73 -1.26 0.72
C LYS A 65 -8.01 -2.76 0.80
N ASP A 66 -8.80 -3.28 -0.13
CA ASP A 66 -9.16 -4.71 -0.17
C ASP A 66 -7.92 -5.59 -0.41
N ARG A 67 -7.02 -5.15 -1.30
CA ARG A 67 -5.75 -5.85 -1.56
C ARG A 67 -4.83 -5.83 -0.35
N MET A 68 -4.75 -4.70 0.36
CA MET A 68 -3.96 -4.61 1.59
C MET A 68 -4.49 -5.54 2.68
N GLU A 69 -5.81 -5.62 2.86
CA GLU A 69 -6.42 -6.54 3.82
C GLU A 69 -6.15 -8.01 3.48
N SER A 70 -6.33 -8.38 2.20
CA SER A 70 -6.01 -9.72 1.71
C SER A 70 -4.54 -10.07 1.93
N TRP A 71 -3.62 -9.16 1.60
CA TRP A 71 -2.19 -9.33 1.84
C TRP A 71 -1.88 -9.55 3.34
N ARG A 72 -2.45 -8.74 4.24
CA ARG A 72 -2.25 -8.91 5.70
C ARG A 72 -2.71 -10.27 6.18
N ASN A 73 -3.88 -10.72 5.72
CA ASN A 73 -4.43 -12.02 6.11
C ASN A 73 -3.52 -13.17 5.68
N ILE A 74 -3.00 -13.12 4.44
CA ILE A 74 -2.06 -14.12 3.92
C ILE A 74 -0.76 -14.12 4.71
N VAL A 75 -0.17 -12.94 4.96
CA VAL A 75 1.09 -12.81 5.68
C VAL A 75 0.94 -13.25 7.14
N ASN A 76 -0.13 -12.86 7.82
CA ASN A 76 -0.37 -13.26 9.20
C ASN A 76 -0.59 -14.77 9.34
N SER A 77 -1.35 -15.38 8.43
CA SER A 77 -1.54 -16.83 8.40
C SER A 77 -0.23 -17.58 8.17
N LEU A 78 0.61 -17.09 7.24
CA LEU A 78 1.95 -17.64 7.03
C LEU A 78 2.82 -17.49 8.28
N LEU A 79 2.85 -16.30 8.89
CA LEU A 79 3.65 -16.03 10.08
C LEU A 79 3.20 -16.84 11.29
N GLU A 80 1.91 -17.14 11.43
CA GLU A 80 1.43 -18.02 12.49
C GLU A 80 2.03 -19.43 12.38
N SER A 81 1.99 -20.02 11.17
CA SER A 81 2.59 -21.32 10.91
C SER A 81 4.11 -21.30 11.07
N VAL A 82 4.78 -20.28 10.52
CA VAL A 82 6.23 -20.09 10.66
C VAL A 82 6.62 -19.92 12.12
N ASN A 83 5.85 -19.17 12.92
CA ASN A 83 6.12 -18.98 14.35
C ASN A 83 6.05 -20.28 15.14
N ASN A 84 5.07 -21.14 14.83
CA ASN A 84 4.94 -22.43 15.51
C ASN A 84 6.19 -23.29 15.24
N GLU A 85 6.63 -23.36 13.99
CA GLU A 85 7.85 -24.10 13.65
C GLU A 85 9.11 -23.46 14.23
N TYR A 86 9.20 -22.12 14.17
CA TYR A 86 10.33 -21.36 14.70
C TYR A 86 10.51 -21.59 16.20
N ARG A 87 9.42 -21.57 16.98
CA ARG A 87 9.46 -21.90 18.41
C ARG A 87 9.89 -23.34 18.65
N ASN A 88 9.36 -24.30 17.89
CA ASN A 88 9.74 -25.71 18.02
C ASN A 88 11.23 -25.93 17.78
N ILE A 89 11.80 -25.28 16.77
CA ILE A 89 13.22 -25.33 16.47
C ILE A 89 14.03 -24.67 17.59
N LEU A 90 13.64 -23.47 18.03
CA LEU A 90 14.35 -22.73 19.09
C LEU A 90 14.40 -23.51 20.41
N LEU A 91 13.34 -24.24 20.76
CA LEU A 91 13.32 -25.09 21.96
C LEU A 91 14.45 -26.15 21.94
N GLN A 92 14.82 -26.69 20.77
CA GLN A 92 15.89 -27.68 20.66
C GLN A 92 17.28 -27.09 20.93
N VAL A 93 17.45 -25.79 20.66
CA VAL A 93 18.69 -25.02 20.88
C VAL A 93 18.64 -24.18 22.16
N ALA A 94 17.74 -24.52 23.09
CA ALA A 94 17.54 -23.80 24.36
C ALA A 94 17.30 -22.28 24.19
N GLY A 95 16.57 -21.94 23.13
CA GLY A 95 16.09 -20.60 22.83
C GLY A 95 14.57 -20.50 22.84
N GLU A 96 14.08 -19.28 22.87
CA GLU A 96 12.67 -18.92 22.72
C GLU A 96 12.57 -17.67 21.83
N GLY A 97 11.50 -17.53 21.07
CA GLY A 97 11.38 -16.43 20.12
C GLY A 97 10.09 -16.43 19.33
N PHE A 98 9.94 -15.38 18.52
CA PHE A 98 8.84 -15.23 17.59
C PHE A 98 9.23 -14.24 16.49
N VAL A 99 8.51 -14.26 15.39
CA VAL A 99 8.62 -13.35 14.26
C VAL A 99 7.31 -12.59 14.13
N ARG A 100 7.36 -11.27 13.99
CA ARG A 100 6.17 -10.45 13.81
C ARG A 100 6.28 -9.52 12.61
N LEU A 101 5.14 -9.20 12.02
CA LEU A 101 5.02 -8.14 11.03
C LEU A 101 5.04 -6.78 11.76
N ILE A 102 5.82 -5.84 11.25
CA ILE A 102 5.85 -4.45 11.70
C ILE A 102 5.37 -3.54 10.57
N ASN A 103 4.81 -2.38 10.93
CA ASN A 103 4.26 -1.40 9.99
C ASN A 103 3.26 -2.01 8.99
N GLU A 104 2.41 -2.95 9.42
CA GLU A 104 1.43 -3.65 8.57
C GLU A 104 0.45 -2.73 7.84
N ASN A 105 0.34 -1.46 8.27
CA ASN A 105 -0.52 -0.46 7.67
C ASN A 105 0.00 0.15 6.37
N ASP A 106 1.30 0.01 6.10
CA ASP A 106 1.95 0.56 4.92
C ASP A 106 2.88 -0.51 4.36
N ILE A 107 2.55 -1.03 3.17
CA ILE A 107 3.31 -2.12 2.54
C ILE A 107 4.75 -1.71 2.20
N GLU A 108 5.02 -0.42 1.97
CA GLU A 108 6.36 0.08 1.65
C GLU A 108 7.23 0.17 2.91
N ALA A 109 6.63 0.47 4.05
CA ALA A 109 7.30 0.50 5.35
C ALA A 109 7.24 -0.84 6.10
N ALA A 110 6.46 -1.81 5.60
CA ALA A 110 6.25 -3.10 6.22
C ALA A 110 7.56 -3.90 6.29
N GLY A 111 7.75 -4.58 7.43
CA GLY A 111 8.95 -5.38 7.66
C GLY A 111 8.68 -6.56 8.57
N LEU A 112 9.65 -7.47 8.63
CA LEU A 112 9.65 -8.56 9.59
C LEU A 112 10.62 -8.26 10.70
N GLU A 113 10.16 -8.45 11.93
CA GLU A 113 11.00 -8.38 13.12
C GLU A 113 11.12 -9.77 13.73
N ILE A 114 12.35 -10.27 13.81
CA ILE A 114 12.69 -11.55 14.42
C ILE A 114 13.12 -11.25 15.86
N CYS A 115 12.48 -11.91 16.83
CA CYS A 115 12.79 -11.80 18.25
C CYS A 115 13.31 -13.14 18.77
N VAL A 116 14.39 -13.11 19.55
CA VAL A 116 14.99 -14.31 20.14
C VAL A 116 15.58 -14.02 21.52
N GLY A 117 15.49 -15.02 22.39
CA GLY A 117 16.14 -15.07 23.69
C GLY A 117 16.75 -16.45 23.89
N PHE A 118 17.97 -16.50 24.42
CA PHE A 118 18.66 -17.75 24.74
C PHE A 118 18.89 -17.86 26.24
N LYS A 119 19.01 -19.10 26.74
CA LYS A 119 19.39 -19.40 28.14
C LYS A 119 18.46 -18.74 29.18
N GLY A 120 17.16 -18.68 28.88
CA GLY A 120 16.15 -18.09 29.77
C GLY A 120 16.04 -16.56 29.71
N SER A 121 16.78 -15.91 28.82
CA SER A 121 16.60 -14.49 28.54
C SER A 121 15.29 -14.25 27.81
N GLN A 122 14.62 -13.13 28.11
CA GLN A 122 13.40 -12.73 27.40
C GLN A 122 13.71 -12.51 25.91
N PRO A 123 12.81 -12.92 24.98
CA PRO A 123 12.98 -12.65 23.57
C PRO A 123 13.03 -11.15 23.27
N VAL A 124 14.14 -10.70 22.68
CA VAL A 124 14.31 -9.33 22.20
C VAL A 124 14.60 -9.33 20.71
N GLN A 125 14.43 -8.19 20.07
CA GLN A 125 14.74 -8.03 18.65
C GLN A 125 16.15 -8.53 18.35
N LEU A 126 16.26 -9.42 17.37
CA LEU A 126 17.51 -9.96 16.88
C LEU A 126 18.37 -8.81 16.33
N ASN A 127 19.45 -8.51 17.03
CA ASN A 127 20.35 -7.44 16.64
C ASN A 127 21.80 -7.74 17.06
N ILE A 128 22.74 -6.96 16.52
CA ILE A 128 24.18 -7.19 16.73
C ILE A 128 24.61 -6.91 18.18
N TYR A 129 23.89 -6.05 18.89
CA TYR A 129 24.23 -5.57 20.22
C TYR A 129 23.69 -6.46 21.35
N SER A 130 22.60 -7.20 21.09
CA SER A 130 21.89 -8.02 22.09
C SER A 130 22.26 -9.50 22.05
N GLN A 131 22.69 -10.03 20.91
CA GLN A 131 23.02 -11.45 20.74
C GLN A 131 24.46 -11.66 20.28
N SER A 132 25.09 -12.72 20.78
CA SER A 132 26.39 -13.19 20.31
C SER A 132 26.33 -13.65 18.85
N GLY A 133 27.48 -13.74 18.17
CA GLY A 133 27.53 -14.19 16.77
C GLY A 133 26.90 -15.57 16.55
N GLY A 134 27.10 -16.50 17.49
CA GLY A 134 26.51 -17.84 17.44
C GLY A 134 25.01 -17.86 17.65
N GLU A 135 24.52 -17.07 18.61
CA GLU A 135 23.07 -16.92 18.85
C GLU A 135 22.37 -16.28 17.65
N ARG A 136 23.01 -15.29 17.01
CA ARG A 136 22.46 -14.68 15.79
C ARG A 136 22.37 -15.69 14.65
N SER A 137 23.44 -16.46 14.43
CA SER A 137 23.48 -17.48 13.38
C SER A 137 22.43 -18.56 13.63
N THR A 138 22.30 -19.00 14.88
CA THR A 138 21.30 -19.99 15.33
C THR A 138 19.88 -19.49 15.13
N ALA A 139 19.58 -18.26 15.56
CA ALA A 139 18.25 -17.66 15.40
C ALA A 139 17.88 -17.48 13.92
N THR A 140 18.85 -17.05 13.10
CA THR A 140 18.64 -16.84 11.66
C THR A 140 18.38 -18.16 10.94
N MET A 141 19.22 -19.19 11.20
CA MET A 141 19.02 -20.51 10.62
C MET A 141 17.72 -21.16 11.07
N SER A 142 17.34 -20.99 12.34
CA SER A 142 16.06 -21.46 12.86
C SER A 142 14.88 -20.83 12.11
N PHE A 143 14.95 -19.53 11.81
CA PHE A 143 13.91 -18.84 11.05
C PHE A 143 13.86 -19.32 9.60
N LEU A 144 15.01 -19.45 8.94
CA LEU A 144 15.08 -19.96 7.56
C LEU A 144 14.54 -21.38 7.44
N LEU A 145 14.86 -22.26 8.40
CA LEU A 145 14.32 -23.62 8.47
C LEU A 145 12.80 -23.63 8.66
N ALA A 146 12.27 -22.78 9.54
CA ALA A 146 10.83 -22.64 9.74
C ALA A 146 10.12 -22.17 8.45
N LEU A 147 10.74 -21.23 7.72
CA LEU A 147 10.23 -20.74 6.45
C LEU A 147 10.31 -21.80 5.33
N GLN A 148 11.33 -22.65 5.34
CA GLN A 148 11.56 -23.65 4.29
C GLN A 148 10.39 -24.62 4.11
N LYS A 149 9.67 -24.98 5.19
CA LYS A 149 8.47 -25.83 5.10
C LYS A 149 7.35 -25.23 4.22
N HIS A 150 7.37 -23.92 4.01
CA HIS A 150 6.42 -23.20 3.17
C HIS A 150 6.95 -22.90 1.76
N ILE A 151 8.21 -23.25 1.47
CA ILE A 151 8.86 -22.97 0.18
C ILE A 151 9.00 -24.29 -0.60
N LYS A 152 8.32 -24.37 -1.74
CA LYS A 152 8.54 -25.44 -2.73
C LYS A 152 9.74 -25.09 -3.59
N SER A 153 10.87 -25.77 -3.38
CA SER A 153 12.07 -25.62 -4.20
C SER A 153 12.59 -27.00 -4.64
N PRO A 154 12.96 -27.19 -5.92
CA PRO A 154 13.47 -28.47 -6.42
C PRO A 154 14.86 -28.82 -5.87
N PHE A 155 15.62 -27.83 -5.41
CA PHE A 155 16.88 -28.04 -4.69
C PHE A 155 17.08 -26.95 -3.64
N ARG A 156 17.86 -27.24 -2.61
CA ARG A 156 18.23 -26.30 -1.55
C ARG A 156 19.72 -26.43 -1.29
N ALA A 157 20.41 -25.29 -1.22
CA ALA A 157 21.83 -25.21 -0.91
C ALA A 157 22.01 -24.32 0.32
N ILE A 158 22.85 -24.76 1.24
CA ILE A 158 23.18 -24.05 2.48
C ILE A 158 24.69 -24.14 2.62
N ASP A 159 25.34 -22.99 2.79
CA ASP A 159 26.79 -22.88 2.94
C ASP A 159 27.12 -22.10 4.22
N GLU A 160 28.26 -22.40 4.83
CA GLU A 160 28.82 -21.74 6.02
C GLU A 160 27.83 -21.51 7.19
N TYR A 161 26.80 -22.36 7.33
CA TYR A 161 25.74 -22.11 8.32
C TYR A 161 26.20 -22.23 9.78
N ASP A 162 27.36 -22.84 10.03
CA ASP A 162 27.79 -23.29 11.35
C ASP A 162 29.07 -22.60 11.88
N VAL A 163 29.62 -21.64 11.14
CA VAL A 163 30.93 -21.01 11.39
C VAL A 163 31.03 -20.39 12.79
N HIS A 164 29.93 -19.84 13.31
CA HIS A 164 29.89 -19.19 14.62
C HIS A 164 29.05 -19.93 15.66
N MET A 165 28.49 -21.11 15.32
CA MET A 165 27.65 -21.88 16.23
C MET A 165 28.51 -22.72 17.19
N ASP A 166 28.05 -22.85 18.43
CA ASP A 166 28.62 -23.83 19.35
C ASP A 166 28.28 -25.28 18.89
N PRO A 167 29.08 -26.29 19.29
CA PRO A 167 28.91 -27.66 18.82
C PRO A 167 27.51 -28.24 19.04
N ARG A 168 26.85 -27.88 20.15
CA ARG A 168 25.53 -28.39 20.50
C ARG A 168 24.46 -27.82 19.57
N ASN A 169 24.49 -26.50 19.35
CA ASN A 169 23.56 -25.85 18.43
C ASN A 169 23.79 -26.30 16.97
N ARG A 170 25.06 -26.48 16.57
CA ARG A 170 25.40 -27.04 15.25
C ARG A 170 24.79 -28.42 15.04
N GLU A 171 24.93 -29.33 16.02
CA GLU A 171 24.38 -30.68 15.94
C GLU A 171 22.85 -30.66 15.86
N ALA A 172 22.19 -29.84 16.67
CA ALA A 172 20.73 -29.69 16.64
C ALA A 172 20.23 -29.19 15.27
N ILE A 173 20.84 -28.13 14.73
CA ILE A 173 20.48 -27.57 13.41
C ILE A 173 20.77 -28.57 12.28
N ALA A 174 21.88 -29.31 12.33
CA ALA A 174 22.19 -30.35 11.36
C ALA A 174 21.14 -31.48 11.36
N ASN A 175 20.71 -31.92 12.55
CA ASN A 175 19.66 -32.94 12.68
C ASN A 175 18.31 -32.44 12.14
N LEU A 176 17.98 -31.17 12.37
CA LEU A 176 16.79 -30.52 11.83
C LEU A 176 16.83 -30.40 10.30
N LEU A 177 17.99 -30.09 9.73
CA LEU A 177 18.18 -30.06 8.27
C LEU A 177 17.93 -31.44 7.64
N ILE A 178 18.50 -32.49 8.25
CA ILE A 178 18.30 -33.86 7.77
C ILE A 178 16.84 -34.29 7.91
N SER A 179 16.18 -33.94 9.02
CA SER A 179 14.77 -34.31 9.24
C SER A 179 13.84 -33.56 8.29
N ALA A 180 14.11 -32.29 8.00
CA ALA A 180 13.36 -31.50 7.03
C ALA A 180 13.41 -32.13 5.62
N VAL A 181 14.57 -32.63 5.19
CA VAL A 181 14.70 -33.32 3.90
C VAL A 181 13.99 -34.69 3.90
N LYS A 182 14.02 -35.43 5.01
CA LYS A 182 13.37 -36.75 5.11
C LYS A 182 11.85 -36.69 5.21
N GLY A 183 11.29 -35.59 5.72
CA GLY A 183 9.85 -35.37 5.84
C GLY A 183 9.17 -34.88 4.56
N GLU A 184 9.92 -34.61 3.49
CA GLU A 184 9.42 -34.19 2.17
C GLU A 184 9.21 -35.36 1.19
N GLY A 185 9.12 -36.60 1.69
CA GLY A 185 8.83 -37.81 0.90
C GLY A 185 7.40 -38.30 1.03
#